data_AF-A0A7S4LLN2-F1
#
_entry.id   AF-A0A7S4LLN2-F1
#
_cell.length_a   1.000
_cell.length_b   1.000
_cell.length_c   1.000
_cell.angle_alpha   90.00
_cell.angle_beta   90.00
_cell.angle_gamma   90.00
#
_symmetry.space_group_name_H-M   'P 1'
#
loop_
_entity.id
_entity.type
_entity.pdbx_description
1 polymer ?
#
loop_
_entity_poly.entity_id
_entity_poly.type
_entity_poly.pdbx_seq_one_letter_code
_entity_poly.pdbx_strand_id
1 'polypeptide(L)'
;LPPSVTHVNLGYEFDKPLGKGVLPPCLMHLTFSFWFNQPLEAGELPPSVTHLTFGSKFNQPLDNGVLPHCLAHLAFGRNFNQPLEQGVLPPSLTHVTFGQYFDQPVGKGVLSPGVTHVTFGANFNRPLEEGALPPSVRHVTFGTTFDQPLEQRVLPPSVTHVTFGWKFNQPLEKGVLPPGVKHVTFGGKFN
;
A
#
# COMPACT_ATOMS: atom_id res chain seq x y z
N LEU A 1 1.61 -3.57 -28.39
CA LEU A 1 2.85 -4.15 -27.81
C LEU A 1 2.87 -5.65 -28.11
N PRO A 2 4.03 -6.30 -28.32
CA PRO A 2 4.09 -7.75 -28.52
C PRO A 2 3.45 -8.50 -27.35
N PRO A 3 2.75 -9.63 -27.58
CA PRO A 3 2.05 -10.36 -26.51
C PRO A 3 3.00 -10.99 -25.49
N SER A 4 4.27 -11.19 -25.84
CA SER A 4 5.32 -11.73 -24.96
C SER A 4 5.90 -10.71 -23.98
N VAL A 5 5.51 -9.43 -24.06
CA VAL A 5 6.02 -8.39 -23.15
C VAL A 5 5.49 -8.64 -21.74
N THR A 6 6.42 -8.80 -20.79
CA THR A 6 6.13 -9.07 -19.38
C THR A 6 6.34 -7.86 -18.47
N HIS A 7 7.02 -6.82 -18.95
CA HIS A 7 7.36 -5.61 -18.20
C HIS A 7 7.06 -4.37 -19.05
N VAL A 8 6.28 -3.44 -18.51
CA VAL A 8 5.97 -2.17 -19.15
C VAL A 8 6.21 -1.04 -18.16
N ASN A 9 7.01 -0.06 -18.59
CA ASN A 9 7.11 1.24 -17.95
C ASN A 9 6.51 2.27 -18.92
N LEU A 10 5.37 2.84 -18.53
CA LEU A 10 4.72 3.90 -19.28
C LEU A 10 5.52 5.17 -19.02
N GLY A 11 6.40 5.53 -19.97
CA GLY A 11 7.41 6.58 -19.83
C GLY A 11 6.91 7.91 -19.25
N TYR A 12 7.84 8.76 -18.82
CA TYR A 12 7.63 9.84 -17.82
C TYR A 12 6.35 10.68 -17.97
N GLU A 13 5.95 11.04 -19.20
CA GLU A 13 4.82 11.95 -19.51
C GLU A 13 3.49 11.26 -19.87
N PHE A 14 3.41 9.93 -19.85
CA PHE A 14 2.17 9.24 -20.25
C PHE A 14 1.01 9.52 -19.29
N ASP A 15 0.01 10.28 -19.74
CA ASP A 15 -1.22 10.56 -18.99
C ASP A 15 -2.45 10.44 -19.92
N LYS A 16 -2.60 9.29 -20.56
CA LYS A 16 -3.76 8.97 -21.39
C LYS A 16 -4.55 7.82 -20.77
N PRO A 17 -5.89 7.80 -20.92
CA PRO A 17 -6.69 6.68 -20.43
C PRO A 17 -6.15 5.36 -20.98
N LEU A 18 -6.14 4.33 -20.14
CA LEU A 18 -5.92 2.98 -20.65
C LEU A 18 -7.17 2.55 -21.41
N GLY A 19 -6.98 1.67 -22.40
CA GLY A 19 -8.07 1.00 -23.07
C GLY A 19 -8.00 -0.49 -22.78
N LYS A 20 -9.16 -1.14 -22.75
CA LYS A 20 -9.22 -2.60 -22.62
C LYS A 20 -8.42 -3.28 -23.74
N GLY A 21 -7.56 -4.22 -23.35
CA GLY A 21 -6.71 -4.96 -24.30
C GLY A 21 -5.52 -4.19 -24.89
N VAL A 22 -5.26 -2.94 -24.45
CA VAL A 22 -4.08 -2.18 -24.90
C VAL A 22 -2.78 -2.76 -24.33
N LEU A 23 -2.84 -3.26 -23.09
CA LEU A 23 -1.71 -3.87 -22.41
C LEU A 23 -1.55 -5.36 -22.82
N PRO A 24 -0.31 -5.87 -22.93
CA PRO A 24 -0.05 -7.27 -23.28
C PRO A 24 -0.72 -8.24 -22.29
N PRO A 25 -1.26 -9.38 -22.76
CA PRO A 25 -1.93 -10.35 -21.89
C PRO A 25 -0.99 -11.10 -20.94
N CYS A 26 0.33 -11.11 -21.20
CA CYS A 26 1.34 -11.73 -20.35
C CYS A 26 2.07 -10.71 -19.46
N LEU A 27 1.56 -9.49 -19.35
CA LEU A 27 2.19 -8.42 -18.57
C LEU A 27 2.19 -8.78 -17.07
N MET A 28 3.37 -8.81 -16.47
CA MET A 28 3.54 -9.14 -15.04
C MET A 28 3.86 -7.90 -14.21
N HIS A 29 4.66 -6.98 -14.75
CA HIS A 29 5.11 -5.76 -14.07
C HIS A 29 4.66 -4.54 -14.86
N LEU A 30 3.87 -3.69 -14.22
CA LEU A 30 3.41 -2.43 -14.79
C LEU A 30 3.82 -1.28 -13.89
N THR A 31 4.53 -0.32 -14.47
CA THR A 31 4.86 0.96 -13.85
C THR A 31 4.21 2.08 -14.64
N PHE A 32 3.32 2.83 -14.00
CA PHE A 32 2.73 4.04 -14.55
C PHE A 32 3.71 5.22 -14.48
N SER A 33 3.53 6.16 -15.39
CA SER A 33 4.36 7.35 -15.50
C SER A 33 4.22 8.28 -14.30
N PHE A 34 5.17 9.21 -14.14
CA PHE A 34 5.09 10.24 -13.12
C PHE A 34 3.79 11.05 -13.18
N TRP A 35 3.31 11.37 -14.38
CA TRP A 35 2.17 12.25 -14.63
C TRP A 35 0.81 11.54 -14.74
N PHE A 36 0.78 10.20 -14.84
CA PHE A 36 -0.45 9.44 -14.99
C PHE A 36 -1.44 9.72 -13.84
N ASN A 37 -2.62 10.21 -14.18
CA ASN A 37 -3.71 10.46 -13.24
C ASN A 37 -5.09 10.24 -13.87
N GLN A 38 -5.19 9.29 -14.79
CA GLN A 38 -6.47 8.88 -15.38
C GLN A 38 -7.15 7.82 -14.50
N PRO A 39 -8.49 7.79 -14.46
CA PRO A 39 -9.21 6.71 -13.78
C PRO A 39 -8.90 5.37 -14.46
N LEU A 40 -9.04 4.29 -13.69
CA LEU A 40 -8.88 2.93 -14.18
C LEU A 40 -10.20 2.18 -14.03
N GLU A 41 -10.56 1.44 -15.07
CA GLU A 41 -11.75 0.60 -15.08
C GLU A 41 -11.42 -0.88 -14.96
N ALA A 42 -12.39 -1.67 -14.49
CA ALA A 42 -12.29 -3.12 -14.44
C ALA A 42 -11.98 -3.72 -15.83
N GLY A 43 -10.93 -4.55 -15.87
CA GLY A 43 -10.46 -5.22 -17.09
C GLY A 43 -9.48 -4.43 -17.96
N GLU A 44 -9.09 -3.22 -17.57
CA GLU A 44 -8.01 -2.48 -18.26
C GLU A 44 -6.62 -3.00 -17.89
N LEU A 45 -6.46 -3.48 -16.66
CA LEU A 45 -5.25 -4.13 -16.19
C LEU A 45 -5.32 -5.64 -16.51
N PRO A 46 -4.32 -6.21 -17.20
CA PRO A 46 -4.28 -7.64 -17.47
C PRO A 46 -4.29 -8.46 -16.17
N PRO A 47 -5.00 -9.60 -16.13
CA PRO A 47 -5.08 -10.44 -14.94
C PRO A 47 -3.74 -11.05 -14.51
N SER A 48 -2.75 -11.07 -15.42
CA SER A 48 -1.40 -11.56 -15.16
C SER A 48 -0.51 -10.59 -14.37
N VAL A 49 -0.93 -9.34 -14.16
CA VAL A 49 -0.12 -8.35 -13.45
C VAL A 49 0.01 -8.73 -11.98
N THR A 50 1.25 -8.94 -11.55
CA THR A 50 1.61 -9.29 -10.17
C THR A 50 2.25 -8.11 -9.43
N HIS A 51 2.82 -7.16 -10.16
CA HIS A 51 3.47 -5.97 -9.62
C HIS A 51 2.94 -4.72 -10.30
N LEU A 52 2.37 -3.81 -9.51
CA LEU A 52 1.83 -2.55 -9.97
C LEU A 52 2.44 -1.39 -9.21
N THR A 53 3.02 -0.45 -9.94
CA THR A 53 3.54 0.81 -9.38
C THR A 53 2.86 1.99 -10.05
N PHE A 54 2.18 2.81 -9.25
CA PHE A 54 1.64 4.09 -9.69
C PHE A 54 2.71 5.18 -9.62
N GLY A 55 2.75 6.05 -10.62
CA GLY A 55 3.61 7.22 -10.56
C GLY A 55 3.04 8.35 -9.71
N SER A 56 3.84 9.41 -9.54
CA SER A 56 3.65 10.38 -8.45
C SER A 56 2.33 11.13 -8.47
N LYS A 57 1.70 11.35 -9.63
CA LYS A 57 0.48 12.15 -9.77
C LYS A 57 -0.82 11.37 -9.59
N PHE A 58 -0.79 10.04 -9.61
CA PHE A 58 -2.01 9.24 -9.49
C PHE A 58 -2.73 9.50 -8.15
N ASN A 59 -3.98 9.95 -8.24
CA ASN A 59 -4.86 10.22 -7.11
C ASN A 59 -6.33 9.99 -7.48
N GLN A 60 -6.60 9.00 -8.31
CA GLN A 60 -7.95 8.59 -8.67
C GLN A 60 -8.46 7.52 -7.69
N PRO A 61 -9.77 7.47 -7.41
CA PRO A 61 -10.36 6.40 -6.62
C PRO A 61 -10.15 5.05 -7.32
N LEU A 62 -10.15 3.98 -6.54
CA LEU A 62 -10.07 2.61 -7.04
C LEU A 62 -11.30 1.85 -6.56
N ASP A 63 -12.11 1.40 -7.52
CA ASP A 63 -13.28 0.57 -7.24
C ASP A 63 -12.90 -0.92 -7.15
N ASN A 64 -13.79 -1.71 -6.56
CA ASN A 64 -13.64 -3.16 -6.50
C ASN A 64 -13.55 -3.76 -7.92
N GLY A 65 -12.57 -4.66 -8.13
CA GLY A 65 -12.33 -5.33 -9.40
C GLY A 65 -11.47 -4.55 -10.41
N VAL A 66 -11.07 -3.30 -10.11
CA VAL A 66 -10.11 -2.54 -10.93
C VAL A 66 -8.71 -3.17 -10.84
N LEU A 67 -8.29 -3.54 -9.63
CA LEU A 67 -7.01 -4.20 -9.42
C LEU A 67 -7.09 -5.70 -9.78
N PRO A 68 -6.07 -6.24 -10.49
CA PRO A 68 -6.10 -7.63 -10.93
C PRO A 68 -5.98 -8.60 -9.75
N HIS A 69 -6.68 -9.73 -9.85
CA HIS A 69 -6.79 -10.73 -8.78
C HIS A 69 -5.48 -11.48 -8.46
N CYS A 70 -4.45 -11.40 -9.32
CA CYS A 70 -3.12 -11.97 -9.08
C CYS A 70 -2.13 -10.95 -8.50
N LEU A 71 -2.55 -9.71 -8.23
CA LEU A 71 -1.65 -8.65 -7.79
C LEU A 71 -1.03 -9.01 -6.43
N ALA A 72 0.28 -9.12 -6.39
CA ALA A 72 1.05 -9.47 -5.19
C ALA A 72 1.70 -8.22 -4.56
N HIS A 73 2.12 -7.26 -5.38
CA HIS A 73 2.80 -6.03 -4.95
C HIS A 73 2.11 -4.80 -5.52
N LEU A 74 1.75 -3.87 -4.64
CA LEU A 74 1.15 -2.60 -5.00
C LEU A 74 1.92 -1.44 -4.36
N ALA A 75 2.37 -0.51 -5.18
CA ALA A 75 2.99 0.74 -4.73
C ALA A 75 2.24 1.94 -5.29
N PHE A 76 1.73 2.78 -4.41
CA PHE A 76 1.10 4.05 -4.75
C PHE A 76 2.14 5.17 -4.91
N GLY A 77 1.87 6.10 -5.83
CA GLY A 77 2.69 7.28 -6.03
C GLY A 77 2.47 8.36 -4.96
N ARG A 78 3.34 9.37 -4.96
CA ARG A 78 3.39 10.47 -3.98
C ARG A 78 2.02 11.05 -3.61
N ASN A 79 1.17 11.34 -4.59
CA ASN A 79 -0.06 12.09 -4.40
C ASN A 79 -1.29 11.27 -4.01
N PHE A 80 -1.21 9.94 -4.03
CA PHE A 80 -2.37 9.12 -3.73
C PHE A 80 -2.84 9.35 -2.28
N ASN A 81 -4.07 9.84 -2.15
CA ASN A 81 -4.72 10.12 -0.88
C ASN A 81 -6.23 9.89 -0.98
N GLN A 82 -6.65 8.87 -1.74
CA GLN A 82 -8.04 8.44 -1.82
C GLN A 82 -8.32 7.37 -0.78
N PRO A 83 -9.55 7.32 -0.20
CA PRO A 83 -9.94 6.24 0.68
C PRO A 83 -9.95 4.90 -0.08
N LEU A 84 -9.65 3.81 0.62
CA LEU A 84 -9.79 2.46 0.10
C LEU A 84 -10.88 1.76 0.89
N GLU A 85 -11.88 1.25 0.17
CA GLU A 85 -12.95 0.46 0.76
C GLU A 85 -12.56 -1.02 0.90
N GLN A 86 -13.31 -1.74 1.73
CA GLN A 86 -13.13 -3.18 1.88
C GLN A 86 -13.32 -3.90 0.54
N GLY A 87 -12.36 -4.75 0.17
CA GLY A 87 -12.40 -5.55 -1.05
C GLY A 87 -11.82 -4.86 -2.30
N VAL A 88 -11.43 -3.57 -2.22
CA VAL A 88 -10.70 -2.91 -3.32
C VAL A 88 -9.33 -3.55 -3.53
N LEU A 89 -8.62 -3.84 -2.43
CA LEU A 89 -7.34 -4.55 -2.49
C LEU A 89 -7.58 -6.05 -2.71
N PRO A 90 -6.92 -6.69 -3.69
CA PRO A 90 -7.17 -8.09 -4.03
C PRO A 90 -6.65 -9.04 -2.94
N PRO A 91 -7.23 -10.24 -2.79
CA PRO A 91 -6.86 -11.19 -1.74
C PRO A 91 -5.43 -11.76 -1.89
N SER A 92 -4.87 -11.72 -3.10
CA SER A 92 -3.49 -12.12 -3.40
C SER A 92 -2.43 -11.13 -2.93
N LEU A 93 -2.83 -9.92 -2.52
CA LEU A 93 -1.90 -8.85 -2.21
C LEU A 93 -1.08 -9.19 -0.98
N THR A 94 0.25 -9.16 -1.12
CA THR A 94 1.18 -9.47 -0.04
C THR A 94 1.95 -8.24 0.44
N HIS A 95 2.16 -7.25 -0.44
CA HIS A 95 2.90 -6.03 -0.14
C HIS A 95 2.12 -4.81 -0.62
N VAL A 96 1.96 -3.83 0.27
CA VAL A 96 1.37 -2.53 -0.06
C VAL A 96 2.24 -1.39 0.44
N THR A 97 2.52 -0.44 -0.44
CA THR A 97 3.21 0.81 -0.12
C THR A 97 2.30 1.98 -0.48
N PHE A 98 1.92 2.77 0.52
CA PHE A 98 1.09 3.96 0.35
C PHE A 98 1.89 5.18 -0.09
N GLY A 99 1.22 6.08 -0.80
CA GLY A 99 1.79 7.32 -1.31
C GLY A 99 2.20 8.29 -0.21
N GLN A 100 3.18 9.17 -0.47
CA GLN A 100 3.70 10.14 0.51
C GLN A 100 2.60 10.93 1.24
N TYR A 101 1.55 11.35 0.52
CA TYR A 101 0.46 12.17 1.05
C TYR A 101 -0.74 11.38 1.56
N PHE A 102 -0.68 10.05 1.57
CA PHE A 102 -1.76 9.22 2.09
C PHE A 102 -1.96 9.46 3.59
N ASP A 103 -3.14 9.95 3.95
CA ASP A 103 -3.59 10.19 5.33
C ASP A 103 -5.08 9.85 5.51
N GLN A 104 -5.51 8.77 4.84
CA GLN A 104 -6.88 8.25 4.95
C GLN A 104 -7.00 7.20 6.05
N PRO A 105 -8.19 7.00 6.64
CA PRO A 105 -8.43 5.92 7.60
C PRO A 105 -8.12 4.55 6.99
N VAL A 106 -7.46 3.69 7.76
CA VAL A 106 -7.26 2.27 7.42
C VAL A 106 -7.97 1.44 8.47
N GLY A 107 -9.25 1.15 8.21
CA GLY A 107 -10.10 0.36 9.09
C GLY A 107 -9.99 -1.14 8.84
N LYS A 108 -10.73 -1.91 9.65
CA LYS A 108 -10.82 -3.36 9.51
C LYS A 108 -11.30 -3.76 8.11
N GLY A 109 -10.55 -4.67 7.47
CA GLY A 109 -10.90 -5.22 6.15
C GLY A 109 -10.49 -4.36 4.95
N VAL A 110 -9.94 -3.16 5.16
CA VAL A 110 -9.36 -2.35 4.07
C VAL A 110 -8.14 -3.05 3.47
N LEU A 111 -7.25 -3.56 4.34
CA LEU A 111 -6.12 -4.40 3.93
C LEU A 111 -6.55 -5.85 3.76
N SER A 112 -6.14 -6.48 2.66
CA SER A 112 -6.46 -7.87 2.36
C SER A 112 -5.86 -8.86 3.37
N PRO A 113 -6.51 -10.01 3.66
CA PRO A 113 -6.00 -11.00 4.61
C PRO A 113 -4.64 -11.62 4.28
N GLY A 114 -4.14 -11.47 3.06
CA GLY A 114 -2.83 -11.95 2.62
C GLY A 114 -1.68 -10.96 2.82
N VAL A 115 -1.96 -9.71 3.22
CA VAL A 115 -0.94 -8.65 3.31
C VAL A 115 0.05 -8.97 4.43
N THR A 116 1.33 -9.05 4.07
CA THR A 116 2.44 -9.35 4.99
C THR A 116 3.33 -8.14 5.27
N HIS A 117 3.37 -7.17 4.35
CA HIS A 117 4.20 -5.97 4.45
C HIS A 117 3.35 -4.73 4.15
N VAL A 118 3.36 -3.78 5.08
CA VAL A 118 2.65 -2.52 4.97
C VAL A 118 3.62 -1.37 5.19
N THR A 119 3.72 -0.48 4.20
CA THR A 119 4.48 0.76 4.31
C THR A 119 3.53 1.94 4.15
N PHE A 120 3.34 2.71 5.22
CA PHE A 120 2.52 3.92 5.22
C PHE A 120 3.26 5.10 4.60
N GLY A 121 2.48 6.01 4.01
CA GLY A 121 2.97 7.26 3.44
C GLY A 121 3.62 8.18 4.47
N ALA A 122 4.55 9.04 4.04
CA ALA A 122 5.28 9.92 4.95
C ALA A 122 4.38 10.81 5.81
N ASN A 123 3.22 11.23 5.30
CA ASN A 123 2.26 12.09 5.98
C ASN A 123 1.20 11.35 6.79
N PHE A 124 1.15 10.00 6.74
CA PHE A 124 0.15 9.23 7.46
C PHE A 124 0.28 9.47 8.97
N ASN A 125 -0.77 10.01 9.58
CA ASN A 125 -0.81 10.30 11.01
C ASN A 125 -2.19 10.04 11.61
N ARG A 126 -2.88 9.01 11.13
CA ARG A 126 -4.16 8.54 11.69
C ARG A 126 -3.95 7.42 12.69
N PRO A 127 -4.76 7.35 13.75
CA PRO A 127 -4.74 6.20 14.65
C PRO A 127 -5.14 4.94 13.89
N LEU A 128 -4.62 3.80 14.32
CA LEU A 128 -5.02 2.49 13.84
C LEU A 128 -5.79 1.79 14.94
N GLU A 129 -6.92 1.18 14.57
CA GLU A 129 -7.78 0.42 15.47
C GLU A 129 -7.45 -1.09 15.42
N GLU A 130 -7.92 -1.85 16.41
CA GLU A 130 -7.80 -3.31 16.41
C GLU A 130 -8.40 -3.91 15.13
N GLY A 131 -7.59 -4.71 14.43
CA GLY A 131 -7.98 -5.36 13.18
C GLY A 131 -7.81 -4.52 11.90
N ALA A 132 -7.32 -3.28 12.00
CA ALA A 132 -6.87 -2.50 10.84
C ALA A 132 -5.77 -3.20 10.05
N LEU A 133 -4.83 -3.83 10.76
CA LEU A 133 -3.78 -4.66 10.20
C LEU A 133 -4.19 -6.15 10.27
N PRO A 134 -4.17 -6.89 9.14
CA PRO A 134 -4.59 -8.28 9.13
C PRO A 134 -3.61 -9.19 9.90
N PRO A 135 -4.06 -10.37 10.40
CA PRO A 135 -3.21 -11.28 11.17
C PRO A 135 -1.99 -11.84 10.41
N SER A 136 -1.91 -11.63 9.10
CA SER A 136 -0.77 -12.01 8.25
C SER A 136 0.39 -11.00 8.29
N VAL A 137 0.18 -9.78 8.78
CA VAL A 137 1.18 -8.70 8.72
C VAL A 137 2.41 -9.05 9.56
N ARG A 138 3.58 -9.01 8.94
CA ARG A 138 4.89 -9.29 9.56
C ARG A 138 5.75 -8.04 9.68
N HIS A 139 5.61 -7.10 8.74
CA HIS A 139 6.40 -5.87 8.68
C HIS A 139 5.47 -4.67 8.55
N VAL A 140 5.67 -3.70 9.44
CA VAL A 140 4.96 -2.43 9.43
C VAL A 140 5.97 -1.29 9.45
N THR A 141 5.87 -0.41 8.47
CA THR A 141 6.66 0.83 8.41
C THR A 141 5.71 2.01 8.44
N PHE A 142 5.80 2.81 9.51
CA PHE A 142 5.04 4.03 9.68
C PHE A 142 5.70 5.22 8.99
N GLY A 143 4.88 6.18 8.56
CA GLY A 143 5.30 7.39 7.89
C GLY A 143 6.15 8.32 8.77
N THR A 144 6.92 9.20 8.14
CA THR A 144 7.78 10.19 8.78
C THR A 144 7.05 11.04 9.82
N THR A 145 5.77 11.36 9.61
CA THR A 145 4.98 12.22 10.51
C THR A 145 4.11 11.47 11.50
N PHE A 146 4.10 10.14 11.48
CA PHE A 146 3.27 9.34 12.39
C PHE A 146 3.71 9.57 13.84
N ASP A 147 2.76 10.02 14.67
CA ASP A 147 2.96 10.33 16.08
C ASP A 147 1.66 10.05 16.87
N GLN A 148 0.95 9.00 16.49
CA GLN A 148 -0.26 8.54 17.21
C GLN A 148 0.12 7.48 18.24
N PRO A 149 -0.54 7.45 19.41
CA PRO A 149 -0.33 6.39 20.38
C PRO A 149 -0.74 5.05 19.77
N LEU A 150 0.00 4.00 20.11
CA LEU A 150 -0.36 2.63 19.76
C LEU A 150 -1.02 1.96 20.95
N GLU A 151 -2.26 1.52 20.78
CA GLU A 151 -2.98 0.73 21.76
C GLU A 151 -2.62 -0.75 21.68
N GLN A 152 -2.94 -1.50 22.73
CA GLN A 152 -2.78 -2.96 22.74
C GLN A 152 -3.63 -3.56 21.60
N ARG A 153 -3.10 -4.61 20.95
CA ARG A 153 -3.76 -5.37 19.84
C ARG A 153 -3.91 -4.64 18.51
N VAL A 154 -3.47 -3.39 18.40
CA VAL A 154 -3.40 -2.67 17.12
C VAL A 154 -2.42 -3.37 16.16
N LEU A 155 -1.25 -3.77 16.67
CA LEU A 155 -0.29 -4.60 15.93
C LEU A 155 -0.63 -6.09 16.14
N PRO A 156 -0.81 -6.88 15.07
CA PRO A 156 -1.15 -8.29 15.21
C PRO A 156 0.03 -9.12 15.77
N PRO A 157 -0.23 -10.27 16.42
CA PRO A 157 0.82 -11.10 17.04
C PRO A 157 1.91 -11.61 16.10
N SER A 158 1.64 -11.60 14.79
CA SER A 158 2.55 -12.03 13.72
C SER A 158 3.60 -10.98 13.33
N VAL A 159 3.47 -9.74 13.79
CA VAL A 159 4.44 -8.68 13.51
C VAL A 159 5.79 -9.03 14.11
N THR A 160 6.81 -8.98 13.27
CA THR A 160 8.21 -9.24 13.65
C THR A 160 9.10 -8.00 13.47
N HIS A 161 8.71 -7.06 12.61
CA HIS A 161 9.46 -5.83 12.34
C HIS A 161 8.54 -4.62 12.39
N VAL A 162 8.93 -3.61 13.17
CA VAL A 162 8.24 -2.33 13.27
C VAL A 162 9.24 -1.20 13.02
N THR A 163 8.91 -0.30 12.12
CA THR A 163 9.70 0.90 11.86
C THR A 163 8.83 2.13 12.09
N PHE A 164 9.22 2.97 13.04
CA PHE A 164 8.61 4.27 13.30
C PHE A 164 9.32 5.37 12.51
N GLY A 165 8.54 6.34 12.03
CA GLY A 165 9.07 7.50 11.32
C GLY A 165 9.73 8.53 12.24
N TRP A 166 10.31 9.57 11.61
CA TRP A 166 11.08 10.61 12.30
C TRP A 166 10.37 11.27 13.48
N LYS A 167 9.07 11.57 13.36
CA LYS A 167 8.32 12.33 14.36
C LYS A 167 7.76 11.52 15.53
N PHE A 168 7.76 10.19 15.47
CA PHE A 168 7.14 9.36 16.50
C PHE A 168 7.78 9.60 17.86
N ASN A 169 6.99 10.03 18.83
CA ASN A 169 7.44 10.34 20.19
C ASN A 169 6.37 10.00 21.24
N GLN A 170 5.58 8.95 20.98
CA GLN A 170 4.58 8.45 21.92
C GLN A 170 5.17 7.38 22.84
N PRO A 171 4.71 7.31 24.11
CA PRO A 171 5.15 6.25 25.02
C PRO A 171 4.76 4.87 24.47
N LEU A 172 5.67 3.91 24.58
CA LEU A 172 5.40 2.52 24.26
C LEU A 172 5.22 1.72 25.55
N GLU A 173 3.99 1.66 26.03
CA GLU A 173 3.64 0.91 27.23
C GLU A 173 3.86 -0.60 27.07
N LYS A 174 3.98 -1.30 28.20
CA LYS A 174 4.19 -2.74 28.22
C LYS A 174 3.02 -3.45 27.53
N GLY A 175 3.32 -4.25 26.51
CA GLY A 175 2.34 -5.05 25.78
C GLY A 175 1.75 -4.39 24.53
N VAL A 176 2.12 -3.13 24.23
CA VAL A 176 1.76 -2.45 22.98
C VAL A 176 2.42 -3.15 21.78
N LEU A 177 3.72 -3.44 21.89
CA LEU A 177 4.44 -4.24 20.90
C LEU A 177 4.20 -5.74 21.17
N PRO A 178 3.78 -6.53 20.16
CA PRO A 178 3.59 -7.96 20.32
C PRO A 178 4.87 -8.70 20.73
N PRO A 179 4.76 -9.84 21.44
CA PRO A 179 5.94 -10.60 21.88
C PRO A 179 6.77 -11.19 20.73
N GLY A 180 6.20 -11.26 19.52
CA GLY A 180 6.90 -11.73 18.32
C GLY A 180 7.82 -10.70 17.65
N VAL A 181 7.80 -9.44 18.10
CA VAL A 181 8.62 -8.37 17.53
C VAL A 181 10.10 -8.64 17.78
N LYS A 182 10.88 -8.72 16.70
CA LYS A 182 12.33 -8.98 16.71
C LYS A 182 13.15 -7.72 16.42
N HIS A 183 12.60 -6.84 15.59
CA HIS A 183 13.28 -5.62 15.16
C HIS A 183 12.35 -4.43 15.33
N VAL A 184 12.85 -3.42 16.05
CA VAL A 184 12.19 -2.11 16.18
C VAL A 184 13.18 -1.05 15.77
N THR A 185 12.75 -0.16 14.88
CA THR A 185 13.53 1.00 14.46
C THR A 185 12.77 2.27 14.82
N PHE A 186 13.44 3.19 15.51
CA PHE A 186 12.90 4.49 15.88
C PHE A 186 13.46 5.59 14.98
N GLY A 187 12.65 6.63 14.78
CA GLY A 187 13.07 7.86 14.12
C GLY A 187 13.79 8.83 15.06
N GLY A 188 14.30 9.93 14.50
CA GLY A 188 15.18 10.85 15.22
C GLY A 188 14.55 11.68 16.35
N LYS A 189 13.22 11.78 16.47
CA LYS A 189 12.56 12.50 17.57
C LYS A 189 12.18 11.64 18.77
N PHE A 190 12.36 10.32 18.71
CA PHE A 190 11.99 9.44 19.82
C PHE A 190 12.90 9.69 21.04
N ASN A 191 12.29 9.99 22.19
CA ASN A 191 12.97 10.26 23.46
C ASN A 191 12.35 9.47 24.61
#